data_AF-A0A845C4M2-F1
#
_entry.id   AF-A0A845C4M2-F1
#
_cell.length_a   1.000
_cell.length_b   1.000
_cell.length_c   1.000
_cell.angle_alpha   90.00
_cell.angle_beta   90.00
_cell.angle_gamma   90.00
#
_symmetry.space_group_name_H-M   'P 1'
#
loop_
_entity.id
_entity.type
_entity.pdbx_description
1 polymer ?
#
loop_
_entity_poly.entity_id
_entity_poly.type
_entity_poly.pdbx_seq_one_letter_code
_entity_poly.pdbx_strand_id
1 'polypeptide(L)'
;TAARAIGSSNRRIFLRHITPNILGPIIVIASLDVGWIILGIAGLSFLGLGAQPPTPEWGAMLNDARPFLQTAPRLLLLPGAAIFVAVLGFNLLGDGLRDLLAPIPSVQAPD
;
A
#
# COMPACT_ATOMS: atom_id res chain seq x y z
N THR A 1 -12.14 11.78 -31.11
CA THR A 1 -13.03 11.57 -29.94
C THR A 1 -13.49 12.93 -29.41
N ALA A 2 -14.78 13.07 -29.09
CA ALA A 2 -15.54 14.33 -29.03
C ALA A 2 -14.89 15.52 -28.28
N ALA A 3 -14.05 15.28 -27.26
CA ALA A 3 -13.36 16.33 -26.50
C ALA A 3 -12.36 17.17 -27.32
N ARG A 4 -11.76 16.62 -28.39
CA ARG A 4 -10.88 17.38 -29.30
C ARG A 4 -11.63 18.20 -30.34
N ALA A 5 -12.91 17.88 -30.60
CA ALA A 5 -13.73 18.60 -31.58
C ALA A 5 -14.21 19.98 -31.08
N ILE A 6 -14.10 20.26 -29.77
CA ILE A 6 -14.60 21.48 -29.12
C ILE A 6 -13.44 22.46 -28.79
N GLY A 7 -12.23 22.26 -29.32
CA GLY A 7 -11.11 23.20 -29.14
C GLY A 7 -10.58 23.32 -27.70
N SER A 8 -10.87 22.35 -26.84
CA SER A 8 -10.37 22.34 -25.46
C SER A 8 -8.87 22.06 -25.42
N SER A 9 -8.10 22.86 -24.67
CA SER A 9 -6.67 22.63 -24.48
C SER A 9 -6.40 21.24 -23.88
N ASN A 10 -5.30 20.59 -24.29
CA ASN A 10 -4.92 19.25 -23.80
C ASN A 10 -4.87 19.18 -22.27
N ARG A 11 -4.45 20.27 -21.60
CA ARG A 11 -4.43 20.37 -20.12
C ARG A 11 -5.84 20.33 -19.51
N ARG A 12 -6.82 21.00 -20.12
CA ARG A 12 -8.21 20.99 -19.65
C ARG A 12 -8.87 19.63 -19.86
N ILE A 13 -8.57 18.94 -20.96
CA ILE A 13 -9.05 17.56 -21.18
C ILE A 13 -8.46 16.61 -20.13
N PHE A 14 -7.14 16.70 -19.92
CA PHE A 14 -6.44 15.86 -18.95
C PHE A 14 -6.99 16.06 -17.53
N LEU A 15 -7.00 17.29 -17.02
CA LEU A 15 -7.42 17.60 -15.65
C LEU A 15 -8.92 17.41 -15.40
N ARG A 16 -9.78 17.62 -16.40
CA ARG A 16 -11.24 17.62 -16.20
C ARG A 16 -11.92 16.31 -16.58
N HIS A 17 -11.30 15.49 -17.45
CA HIS A 17 -11.93 14.26 -17.95
C HIS A 17 -11.12 13.01 -17.64
N ILE A 18 -9.78 13.09 -17.65
CA ILE A 18 -8.91 11.93 -17.41
C ILE A 18 -8.65 11.79 -15.91
N THR A 19 -8.12 12.83 -15.27
CA THR A 19 -7.74 12.82 -13.84
C THR A 19 -8.86 12.30 -12.91
N PRO A 20 -10.08 12.86 -12.89
CA PRO A 20 -11.13 12.36 -11.99
C PRO A 20 -11.57 10.92 -12.28
N ASN A 21 -11.40 10.43 -13.51
CA ASN A 21 -11.76 9.04 -13.86
C ASN A 21 -10.72 8.01 -13.38
N ILE A 22 -9.43 8.39 -13.30
CA ILE A 22 -8.35 7.48 -12.90
C ILE A 22 -7.95 7.61 -11.43
N LEU A 23 -8.32 8.70 -10.76
CA LEU A 23 -7.94 8.96 -9.36
C LEU A 23 -8.45 7.86 -8.42
N GLY A 24 -9.69 7.38 -8.59
CA GLY A 24 -10.24 6.30 -7.77
C GLY A 24 -9.38 5.02 -7.84
N PRO A 25 -9.20 4.44 -9.04
CA PRO A 25 -8.31 3.29 -9.22
C PRO A 25 -6.87 3.51 -8.75
N ILE A 26 -6.29 4.70 -8.96
CA ILE A 26 -4.93 5.03 -8.50
C ILE A 26 -4.83 4.99 -6.97
N ILE A 27 -5.81 5.56 -6.27
CA ILE A 27 -5.82 5.58 -4.79
C ILE A 27 -5.88 4.15 -4.24
N VAL A 28 -6.69 3.29 -4.86
CA VAL A 28 -6.78 1.87 -4.49
C VAL A 28 -5.44 1.17 -4.66
N ILE A 29 -4.84 1.27 -5.85
CA ILE A 29 -3.54 0.64 -6.15
C ILE A 29 -2.46 1.17 -5.22
N ALA A 30 -2.38 2.49 -5.03
CA ALA A 30 -1.42 3.11 -4.15
C ALA A 30 -1.55 2.60 -2.70
N SER A 31 -2.78 2.38 -2.22
CA SER A 31 -3.02 1.88 -0.87
C SER A 31 -2.55 0.43 -0.70
N LEU A 32 -2.77 -0.41 -1.71
CA LEU A 32 -2.29 -1.79 -1.71
C LEU A 32 -0.75 -1.88 -1.82
N ASP A 33 -0.13 -0.98 -2.59
CA ASP A 33 1.32 -0.91 -2.75
C ASP A 33 2.06 -0.56 -1.45
N VAL A 34 1.42 0.18 -0.52
CA VAL A 34 2.01 0.51 0.79
C VAL A 34 2.44 -0.75 1.54
N GLY A 35 1.64 -1.82 1.49
CA GLY A 35 1.99 -3.09 2.13
C GLY A 35 3.29 -3.68 1.59
N TRP A 36 3.44 -3.68 0.27
CA TRP A 36 4.66 -4.15 -0.40
C TRP A 36 5.87 -3.28 -0.08
N ILE A 37 5.70 -1.96 -0.03
CA ILE A 37 6.77 -1.01 0.31
C ILE A 37 7.26 -1.25 1.75
N ILE A 38 6.34 -1.41 2.70
CA ILE A 38 6.69 -1.70 4.11
C ILE A 38 7.50 -2.99 4.21
N LEU A 39 7.04 -4.07 3.55
CA LEU A 39 7.76 -5.35 3.54
C LEU A 39 9.13 -5.22 2.88
N GLY A 40 9.24 -4.46 1.78
CA GLY A 40 10.51 -4.20 1.10
C GLY A 40 11.51 -3.46 1.98
N ILE A 41 11.07 -2.40 2.65
CA ILE A 41 11.91 -1.62 3.58
C ILE A 41 12.33 -2.48 4.77
N ALA A 42 11.39 -3.18 5.40
CA ALA A 42 11.68 -4.07 6.53
C ALA A 42 12.65 -5.20 6.13
N GLY A 43 12.51 -5.75 4.92
CA GLY A 43 13.43 -6.74 4.37
C GLY A 43 14.83 -6.19 4.15
N LEU A 44 14.96 -4.99 3.58
CA LEU A 44 16.25 -4.30 3.43
C LEU A 44 16.89 -3.99 4.79
N SER A 45 16.12 -3.53 5.76
CA SER A 45 16.58 -3.32 7.14
C SER A 45 17.02 -4.61 7.82
N PHE A 46 16.29 -5.71 7.60
CA PHE A 46 16.67 -7.04 8.06
C PHE A 46 17.98 -7.53 7.43
N LEU A 47 18.33 -7.07 6.23
CA LEU A 47 19.63 -7.32 5.59
C LEU A 47 20.74 -6.36 6.08
N GLY A 48 20.43 -5.41 6.95
CA GLY A 48 21.39 -4.45 7.51
C GLY A 48 21.53 -3.15 6.69
N LEU A 49 20.71 -2.97 5.66
CA LEU A 49 20.67 -1.75 4.83
C LEU A 49 19.68 -0.71 5.35
N GLY A 50 19.18 -0.91 6.57
CA GLY A 50 18.16 -0.09 7.22
C GLY A 50 18.74 1.04 8.07
N ALA A 51 17.84 1.64 8.85
CA ALA A 51 18.22 2.63 9.84
C ALA A 51 19.17 1.99 10.88
N GLN A 52 20.25 2.70 11.20
CA GLN A 52 21.26 2.21 12.12
C GLN A 52 20.85 2.50 13.58
N PRO A 53 21.28 1.68 14.55
CA PRO A 53 21.17 2.02 15.97
C PRO A 53 21.73 3.44 16.23
N PRO A 54 21.11 4.26 17.08
CA PRO A 54 20.11 3.95 18.11
C PRO A 54 18.64 4.07 17.64
N THR A 55 18.40 4.36 16.35
CA THR A 55 17.03 4.52 15.86
C THR A 55 16.29 3.18 15.83
N PRO A 56 15.11 3.06 16.46
CA PRO A 56 14.36 1.81 16.47
C PRO A 56 13.75 1.55 15.09
N GLU A 57 14.08 0.40 14.50
CA GLU A 57 13.60 -0.03 13.19
C GLU A 57 13.21 -1.51 13.24
N TRP A 58 11.97 -1.85 12.86
CA TRP A 58 11.41 -3.19 13.09
C TRP A 58 12.10 -4.31 12.29
N GLY A 59 12.54 -4.04 11.06
CA GLY A 59 13.29 -4.99 10.25
C GLY A 59 14.70 -5.28 10.80
N ALA A 60 15.40 -4.25 11.28
CA ALA A 60 16.67 -4.39 11.98
C ALA A 60 16.50 -5.13 13.31
N MET A 61 15.43 -4.85 14.06
CA MET A 61 15.10 -5.61 15.28
C MET A 61 14.86 -7.10 15.01
N LEU A 62 14.29 -7.46 13.85
CA LEU A 62 14.17 -8.87 13.43
C LEU A 62 15.54 -9.52 13.19
N ASN A 63 16.50 -8.77 12.64
CA ASN A 63 17.87 -9.23 12.43
C ASN A 63 18.57 -9.50 13.78
N ASP A 64 18.47 -8.54 14.69
CA ASP A 64 19.06 -8.60 16.04
C ASP A 64 18.47 -9.75 16.88
N ALA A 65 17.20 -10.10 16.65
CA ALA A 65 16.51 -11.17 17.37
C ALA A 65 16.89 -12.59 16.91
N ARG A 66 17.54 -12.77 15.74
CA ARG A 66 17.86 -14.10 15.18
C ARG A 66 18.65 -15.02 16.12
N PRO A 67 19.70 -14.56 16.83
CA PRO A 67 20.45 -15.43 17.74
C PRO A 67 19.61 -15.89 18.94
N PHE A 68 18.53 -15.18 19.26
CA PHE A 68 17.70 -15.41 20.44
C PHE A 68 16.42 -16.20 20.13
N LEU A 69 16.29 -16.76 18.93
CA LEU A 69 15.07 -17.48 18.52
C LEU A 69 14.69 -18.62 19.48
N GLN A 70 15.68 -19.39 19.95
CA GLN A 70 15.42 -20.51 20.86
C GLN A 70 15.27 -20.08 22.32
N THR A 71 15.90 -18.97 22.72
CA THR A 71 15.98 -18.56 24.13
C THR A 71 14.96 -17.48 24.50
N ALA A 72 14.62 -16.60 23.58
CA ALA A 72 13.70 -15.48 23.76
C ALA A 72 12.93 -15.15 22.46
N PRO A 73 12.04 -16.05 21.99
CA PRO A 73 11.30 -15.86 20.72
C PRO A 73 10.45 -14.58 20.69
N ARG A 74 10.04 -14.08 21.85
CA ARG A 74 9.32 -12.80 21.98
C ARG A 74 10.05 -11.61 21.36
N LEU A 75 11.38 -11.63 21.30
CA LEU A 75 12.18 -10.56 20.69
C LEU A 75 11.99 -10.48 19.18
N LEU A 76 11.68 -11.60 18.53
CA LEU A 76 11.33 -11.66 17.12
C LEU A 76 9.83 -11.37 16.90
N LEU A 77 8.97 -11.94 17.75
CA LEU A 77 7.52 -11.87 17.59
C LEU A 77 6.98 -10.44 17.67
N LEU A 78 7.54 -9.60 18.54
CA LEU A 78 7.07 -8.22 18.70
C LEU A 78 7.26 -7.36 17.43
N PRO A 79 8.48 -7.21 16.87
CA PRO A 79 8.66 -6.46 15.63
C PRO A 79 7.99 -7.12 14.44
N GLY A 80 7.95 -8.47 14.39
CA GLY A 80 7.24 -9.20 13.35
C GLY A 80 5.73 -8.96 13.37
N ALA A 81 5.13 -8.94 14.57
CA ALA A 81 3.70 -8.62 14.74
C ALA A 81 3.40 -7.16 14.40
N ALA A 82 4.28 -6.22 14.74
CA ALA A 82 4.11 -4.81 14.37
C ALA A 82 4.07 -4.62 12.85
N ILE A 83 5.01 -5.24 12.12
CA ILE A 83 5.02 -5.23 10.65
C ILE A 83 3.75 -5.89 10.11
N PHE A 84 3.37 -7.06 10.64
CA PHE A 84 2.18 -7.79 10.21
C PHE A 84 0.91 -6.94 10.36
N VAL A 85 0.69 -6.33 11.53
CA VAL A 85 -0.49 -5.49 11.80
C VAL A 85 -0.51 -4.26 10.91
N ALA A 86 0.64 -3.62 10.67
CA ALA A 86 0.73 -2.46 9.78
C ALA A 86 0.35 -2.85 8.34
N VAL A 87 0.97 -3.90 7.80
CA VAL A 87 0.68 -4.40 6.44
C VAL A 87 -0.77 -4.82 6.31
N LEU A 88 -1.30 -5.55 7.29
CA LEU A 88 -2.71 -5.97 7.30
C LEU A 88 -3.64 -4.75 7.32
N GLY A 89 -3.38 -3.76 8.18
CA GLY A 89 -4.19 -2.54 8.29
C GLY A 89 -4.23 -1.75 6.98
N PHE A 90 -3.09 -1.59 6.30
CA PHE A 90 -3.04 -0.92 5.00
C PHE A 90 -3.71 -1.72 3.88
N ASN A 91 -3.58 -3.05 3.88
CA ASN A 91 -4.28 -3.90 2.91
C ASN A 91 -5.80 -3.79 3.09
N LEU A 92 -6.30 -3.92 4.32
CA LEU A 92 -7.73 -3.79 4.62
C LEU A 92 -8.27 -2.40 4.29
N LEU A 93 -7.47 -1.35 4.53
CA LEU A 93 -7.83 0.02 4.11
C LEU A 93 -7.92 0.12 2.58
N GLY A 94 -6.97 -0.47 1.85
CA GLY A 94 -6.98 -0.51 0.39
C GLY A 94 -8.19 -1.25 -0.16
N ASP A 95 -8.55 -2.40 0.44
CA ASP A 95 -9.75 -3.16 0.09
C ASP A 95 -11.03 -2.37 0.41
N GLY A 96 -11.11 -1.72 1.58
CA GLY A 96 -12.25 -0.86 1.91
C GLY A 96 -12.40 0.32 0.95
N LEU A 97 -11.28 0.97 0.57
CA LEU A 97 -11.29 2.01 -0.45
C LEU A 97 -11.71 1.48 -1.82
N ARG A 98 -11.26 0.27 -2.18
CA ARG A 98 -11.66 -0.41 -3.42
C ARG A 98 -13.15 -0.62 -3.46
N ASP A 99 -13.74 -1.11 -2.39
CA ASP A 99 -15.18 -1.39 -2.31
C ASP A 99 -16.01 -0.10 -2.36
N LEU A 100 -15.54 0.98 -1.72
CA LEU A 100 -16.21 2.29 -1.76
C LEU A 100 -16.11 2.97 -3.13
N LEU A 101 -15.01 2.77 -3.85
CA LEU A 101 -14.75 3.39 -5.15
C LEU A 101 -15.19 2.50 -6.33
N ALA A 102 -15.52 1.23 -6.06
CA ALA A 102 -16.09 0.34 -7.06
C ALA A 102 -17.46 0.88 -7.52
N PRO A 103 -17.72 0.95 -8.83
CA PRO A 103 -19.06 1.25 -9.31
C PRO A 103 -20.02 0.14 -8.87
N ILE A 104 -21.21 0.51 -8.38
CA ILE A 104 -22.29 -0.46 -8.12
C ILE A 104 -22.50 -1.26 -9.42
N PRO A 105 -22.50 -2.61 -9.39
CA PRO A 105 -22.82 -3.39 -10.57
C PRO A 105 -24.19 -2.92 -11.04
N SER A 106 -24.27 -2.34 -12.24
CA SER A 106 -25.56 -2.09 -12.86
C SER A 106 -26.24 -3.44 -12.97
N VAL A 107 -27.27 -3.66 -12.15
CA VAL A 107 -28.12 -4.84 -12.21
C VAL A 107 -28.43 -5.07 -13.68
N GLN A 108 -27.86 -6.12 -14.26
CA GLN A 108 -28.25 -6.59 -15.57
C GLN A 108 -29.71 -7.00 -15.42
N ALA A 109 -30.60 -6.17 -15.96
CA ALA A 109 -32.01 -6.48 -16.02
C ALA A 109 -32.14 -7.81 -16.80
N PRO A 110 -32.82 -8.83 -16.25
CA PRO A 110 -33.11 -10.03 -17.02
C PRO A 110 -34.03 -9.65 -18.18
N ASP A 111 -33.69 -10.14 -19.38
CA ASP A 111 -34.37 -9.91 -20.65
C ASP A 111 -35.87 -10.29 -20.64
#